data_AF-A0ABD0JWT2-F1
#
_entry.id   AF-A0ABD0JWT2-F1
#
_cell.length_a   1.000
_cell.length_b   1.000
_cell.length_c   1.000
_cell.angle_alpha   90.00
_cell.angle_beta   90.00
_cell.angle_gamma   90.00
#
_symmetry.space_group_name_H-M   'P 1'
#
loop_
_entity.id
_entity.type
_entity.pdbx_description
1 polymer ?
#
loop_
_entity_poly.entity_id
_entity_poly.type
_entity_poly.pdbx_seq_one_letter_code
_entity_poly.pdbx_strand_id
1 'polypeptide(L)'
;YKSPAYEAMGFNCLKERLVSIGYPAALREFEYDASFPVRGLWFDKVYGNLLKVDSYGNILVCVHGFHFLKHHEIEELYPNKFMQLDDARVYVLNTLFNLPETYMLACIIDYFTSKKEFKTHKEGIDCGDVFMSYKSIFQDVRAAVDWVHINGSLKSETLKNLEKYVHRDEKLPVLLNRLRSHGAKTVLITNSDYEYTHKMMTYLLDFPSEDGQKKEWSSYWDCVVVDARKPLFFAEGTILRRVDRKTGALEIGHHQGPLKPGDVYSGGSCDVLSKLLGARGKDVLYVGDHIYGDILKSKKIRGWRTFLIVPELMQELRVWTEKNMLFSQVTELEASLSDIYKYLDSSASEVPDISQIQHSLRDISYKLDMAYGMLGSLFRSGSRQTFFAAQVTRYADIYAASFLNLLHYPFCYMFKAPAMLMPHEATVDHSIKLDTKTRSPSPPVVRLHTELSPTKDDLPSPKRCRRDDGADHVPHVRPDKPRTAIHQHDEDYDSDDSGSSCNLAESV
;
A
#
# COMPACT_ATOMS: atom_id res chain seq x y z
N TYR A 1 18.11 -3.90 -3.60
CA TYR A 1 19.39 -4.61 -3.38
C TYR A 1 19.30 -6.00 -3.99
N LYS A 2 20.38 -6.79 -3.97
CA LYS A 2 20.41 -8.16 -4.53
C LYS A 2 19.81 -9.17 -3.56
N SER A 3 18.70 -9.77 -3.96
CA SER A 3 17.98 -10.81 -3.23
C SER A 3 18.60 -12.20 -3.45
N PRO A 4 18.61 -13.11 -2.46
CA PRO A 4 18.28 -12.90 -1.04
C PRO A 4 19.46 -12.39 -0.20
N ALA A 5 20.61 -12.11 -0.85
CA ALA A 5 21.88 -11.86 -0.18
C ALA A 5 21.89 -10.62 0.73
N TYR A 6 21.11 -9.59 0.41
CA TYR A 6 21.00 -8.37 1.22
C TYR A 6 20.05 -8.57 2.41
N GLU A 7 18.92 -9.25 2.18
CA GLU A 7 17.92 -9.58 3.19
C GLU A 7 18.51 -10.52 4.25
N ALA A 8 19.26 -11.55 3.83
CA ALA A 8 20.01 -12.43 4.72
C ALA A 8 21.09 -11.68 5.52
N MET A 9 21.74 -10.66 4.94
CA MET A 9 22.67 -9.79 5.70
C MET A 9 21.91 -8.96 6.75
N GLY A 10 20.80 -8.33 6.37
CA GLY A 10 19.94 -7.58 7.30
C GLY A 10 19.40 -8.44 8.44
N PHE A 11 18.96 -9.65 8.13
CA PHE A 11 18.50 -10.64 9.10
C PHE A 11 19.58 -11.04 10.09
N ASN A 12 20.82 -11.31 9.63
CA ASN A 12 21.93 -11.63 10.53
C ASN A 12 22.34 -10.45 11.42
N CYS A 13 22.32 -9.21 10.90
CA CYS A 13 22.54 -8.01 11.73
C CYS A 13 21.43 -7.83 12.78
N LEU A 14 20.17 -8.08 12.43
CA LEU A 14 19.01 -8.02 13.32
C LEU A 14 19.10 -9.10 14.43
N LYS A 15 19.47 -10.32 14.05
CA LYS A 15 19.67 -11.49 14.93
C LYS A 15 20.69 -11.18 16.04
N GLU A 16 21.87 -10.68 15.67
CA GLU A 16 22.88 -10.28 16.66
C GLU A 16 22.45 -9.07 17.49
N ARG A 17 21.71 -8.10 16.90
CA ARG A 17 21.21 -6.95 17.67
C ARG A 17 20.21 -7.36 18.75
N LEU A 18 19.28 -8.26 18.44
CA LEU A 18 18.30 -8.77 19.40
C LEU A 18 18.97 -9.53 20.56
N VAL A 19 19.92 -10.43 20.25
CA VAL A 19 20.66 -11.13 21.31
C VAL A 19 21.52 -10.15 22.13
N SER A 20 22.04 -9.06 21.54
CA SER A 20 22.78 -8.02 22.28
C SER A 20 21.93 -7.21 23.28
N ILE A 21 20.61 -7.24 23.18
CA ILE A 21 19.68 -6.57 24.12
C ILE A 21 18.99 -7.54 25.10
N GLY A 22 19.30 -8.84 25.05
CA GLY A 22 18.84 -9.82 26.03
C GLY A 22 17.95 -10.95 25.48
N TYR A 23 17.65 -11.00 24.17
CA TYR A 23 16.94 -12.14 23.61
C TYR A 23 17.77 -13.44 23.72
N PRO A 24 17.13 -14.63 23.82
CA PRO A 24 17.82 -15.91 23.98
C PRO A 24 18.91 -16.15 22.94
N ALA A 25 20.08 -16.64 23.38
CA ALA A 25 21.23 -16.86 22.51
C ALA A 25 20.95 -17.83 21.34
N ALA A 26 19.96 -18.72 21.49
CA ALA A 26 19.50 -19.64 20.46
C ALA A 26 18.94 -18.95 19.20
N LEU A 27 18.51 -17.67 19.29
CA LEU A 27 18.13 -16.90 18.11
C LEU A 27 19.24 -16.89 17.04
N ARG A 28 20.52 -17.04 17.42
CA ARG A 28 21.66 -17.11 16.49
C ARG A 28 21.57 -18.26 15.49
N GLU A 29 20.85 -19.32 15.81
CA GLU A 29 20.69 -20.51 14.96
C GLU A 29 19.72 -20.27 13.79
N PHE A 30 18.94 -19.17 13.81
CA PHE A 30 18.03 -18.85 12.70
C PHE A 30 18.79 -18.52 11.39
N GLU A 31 18.37 -19.14 10.29
CA GLU A 31 18.78 -18.82 8.92
C GLU A 31 17.63 -18.18 8.14
N TYR A 32 17.93 -17.19 7.31
CA TYR A 32 16.94 -16.44 6.54
C TYR A 32 16.41 -17.24 5.35
N ASP A 33 15.13 -17.64 5.40
CA ASP A 33 14.44 -18.19 4.25
C ASP A 33 13.71 -17.08 3.45
N ALA A 34 14.02 -17.00 2.16
CA ALA A 34 13.40 -16.07 1.23
C ALA A 34 12.05 -16.56 0.67
N SER A 35 11.68 -17.83 0.91
CA SER A 35 10.43 -18.43 0.42
C SER A 35 9.21 -18.16 1.32
N PHE A 36 9.44 -17.71 2.56
CA PHE A 36 8.40 -17.36 3.52
C PHE A 36 7.86 -15.92 3.36
N PRO A 37 8.66 -14.84 3.50
CA PRO A 37 8.11 -13.49 3.65
C PRO A 37 7.69 -12.88 2.30
N VAL A 38 6.41 -12.47 2.20
CA VAL A 38 5.92 -11.59 1.12
C VAL A 38 5.78 -10.14 1.63
N ARG A 39 5.94 -9.16 0.74
CA ARG A 39 5.80 -7.73 1.07
C ARG A 39 4.32 -7.35 1.21
N GLY A 40 4.03 -6.31 2.00
CA GLY A 40 2.68 -5.75 2.17
C GLY A 40 1.80 -6.47 3.21
N LEU A 41 2.33 -7.49 3.90
CA LEU A 41 1.68 -8.13 5.04
C LEU A 41 1.40 -7.13 6.17
N TRP A 42 0.37 -7.44 6.95
CA TRP A 42 0.02 -6.74 8.18
C TRP A 42 0.48 -7.57 9.37
N PHE A 43 1.19 -6.97 10.33
CA PHE A 43 1.46 -7.59 11.62
C PHE A 43 0.45 -7.07 12.65
N ASP A 44 -0.32 -7.97 13.25
CA ASP A 44 -1.20 -7.63 14.38
C ASP A 44 -0.39 -7.61 15.68
N LYS A 45 -0.21 -6.41 16.25
CA LYS A 45 0.52 -6.23 17.52
C LYS A 45 -0.25 -6.79 18.72
N VAL A 46 -1.53 -7.13 18.59
CA VAL A 46 -2.30 -7.74 19.69
C VAL A 46 -2.10 -9.25 19.72
N TYR A 47 -2.41 -9.99 18.64
CA TYR A 47 -2.33 -11.46 18.63
C TYR A 47 -1.06 -12.05 17.99
N GLY A 48 -0.12 -11.23 17.51
CA GLY A 48 1.16 -11.69 16.97
C GLY A 48 1.10 -12.29 15.57
N ASN A 49 0.00 -12.15 14.84
CA ASN A 49 -0.18 -12.80 13.54
C ASN A 49 0.37 -11.95 12.40
N LEU A 50 0.96 -12.64 11.41
CA LEU A 50 1.14 -12.12 10.06
C LEU A 50 -0.13 -12.37 9.25
N LEU A 51 -0.76 -11.30 8.77
CA LEU A 51 -1.99 -11.32 8.02
C LEU A 51 -1.74 -10.85 6.58
N LYS A 52 -2.20 -11.64 5.62
CA LYS A 52 -2.38 -11.21 4.23
C LYS A 52 -3.85 -10.84 4.06
N VAL A 53 -4.15 -9.61 3.67
CA VAL A 53 -5.53 -9.09 3.60
C VAL A 53 -5.84 -8.45 2.24
N ASP A 54 -7.13 -8.29 1.93
CA ASP A 54 -7.61 -7.64 0.71
C ASP A 54 -7.76 -6.10 0.82
N SER A 55 -8.37 -5.46 -0.17
CA SER A 55 -8.59 -4.01 -0.20
C SER A 55 -9.51 -3.44 0.88
N TYR A 56 -10.31 -4.28 1.52
CA TYR A 56 -11.31 -3.89 2.51
C TYR A 56 -10.85 -4.18 3.95
N GLY A 57 -9.99 -5.19 4.11
CA GLY A 57 -9.49 -5.64 5.42
C GLY A 57 -9.82 -7.11 5.72
N ASN A 58 -10.40 -7.84 4.77
CA ASN A 58 -10.72 -9.25 4.95
C ASN A 58 -9.45 -10.10 4.90
N ILE A 59 -9.33 -11.06 5.80
CA ILE A 59 -8.17 -11.94 5.93
C ILE A 59 -8.20 -13.01 4.82
N LEU A 60 -7.10 -13.07 4.05
CA LEU A 60 -6.84 -14.06 3.01
C LEU A 60 -5.97 -15.20 3.55
N VAL A 61 -4.93 -14.87 4.33
CA VAL A 61 -4.02 -15.81 4.99
C VAL A 61 -3.67 -15.25 6.37
N CYS A 62 -3.59 -16.13 7.37
CA CYS A 62 -3.18 -15.79 8.74
C CYS A 62 -2.15 -16.80 9.23
N VAL A 63 -1.01 -16.33 9.72
CA VAL A 63 0.09 -17.16 10.23
C VAL A 63 0.56 -16.67 11.59
N HIS A 64 0.76 -17.58 12.53
CA HIS A 64 1.31 -17.33 13.87
C HIS A 64 2.59 -18.15 14.04
N GLY A 65 3.74 -17.48 14.21
CA GLY A 65 5.04 -18.16 14.05
C GLY A 65 5.17 -18.70 12.62
N PHE A 66 5.34 -20.02 12.47
CA PHE A 66 5.19 -20.71 11.18
C PHE A 66 3.88 -21.50 11.04
N HIS A 67 2.96 -21.42 12.00
CA HIS A 67 1.68 -22.10 11.94
C HIS A 67 0.65 -21.34 11.10
N PHE A 68 0.13 -21.95 10.04
CA PHE A 68 -0.94 -21.40 9.20
C PHE A 68 -2.30 -21.72 9.81
N LEU A 69 -3.03 -20.70 10.24
CA LEU A 69 -4.33 -20.85 10.91
C LEU A 69 -5.43 -21.23 9.93
N LYS A 70 -6.30 -22.16 10.34
CA LYS A 70 -7.50 -22.58 9.61
C LYS A 70 -8.64 -21.60 9.82
N HIS A 71 -9.70 -21.82 9.06
CA HIS A 71 -10.91 -20.98 8.99
C HIS A 71 -11.52 -20.63 10.37
N HIS A 72 -11.61 -21.60 11.29
CA HIS A 72 -12.14 -21.44 12.65
C HIS A 72 -11.15 -20.78 13.61
N GLU A 73 -9.87 -21.15 13.54
CA GLU A 73 -8.79 -20.52 14.32
C GLU A 73 -8.68 -19.02 13.97
N ILE A 74 -9.01 -18.63 12.73
CA ILE A 74 -9.14 -17.23 12.32
C ILE A 74 -10.38 -16.56 12.93
N GLU A 75 -11.53 -17.24 13.07
CA GLU A 75 -12.76 -16.67 13.65
C GLU A 75 -12.65 -16.41 15.15
N GLU A 76 -12.00 -17.31 15.90
CA GLU A 76 -11.76 -17.16 17.35
C GLU A 76 -10.88 -15.94 17.70
N LEU A 77 -10.08 -15.49 16.75
CA LEU A 77 -9.26 -14.28 16.85
C LEU A 77 -9.96 -13.06 16.21
N TYR A 78 -10.51 -13.25 15.01
CA TYR A 78 -11.07 -12.22 14.15
C TYR A 78 -12.50 -12.59 13.74
N PRO A 79 -13.51 -12.21 14.55
CA PRO A 79 -14.91 -12.25 14.13
C PRO A 79 -15.09 -11.59 12.77
N ASN A 80 -15.95 -12.18 11.93
CA ASN A 80 -16.20 -11.79 10.54
C ASN A 80 -14.95 -11.88 9.63
N LYS A 81 -13.84 -12.51 10.09
CA LYS A 81 -12.55 -12.67 9.37
C LYS A 81 -11.98 -11.33 8.89
N PHE A 82 -12.31 -10.24 9.60
CA PHE A 82 -12.09 -8.87 9.16
C PHE A 82 -11.15 -8.13 10.12
N MET A 83 -10.32 -7.24 9.57
CA MET A 83 -9.52 -6.30 10.33
C MET A 83 -9.56 -4.91 9.70
N GLN A 84 -10.06 -3.93 10.46
CA GLN A 84 -9.89 -2.52 10.12
C GLN A 84 -8.41 -2.13 10.26
N LEU A 85 -7.88 -1.38 9.29
CA LEU A 85 -6.53 -0.82 9.38
C LEU A 85 -6.49 0.32 10.42
N ASP A 86 -5.97 0.01 11.60
CA ASP A 86 -5.60 0.96 12.65
C ASP A 86 -4.07 0.93 12.85
N ASP A 87 -3.39 2.07 12.70
CA ASP A 87 -1.94 2.18 12.89
C ASP A 87 -1.50 1.88 14.34
N ALA A 88 -2.40 1.96 15.34
CA ALA A 88 -2.08 1.61 16.72
C ALA A 88 -2.00 0.08 16.93
N ARG A 89 -2.95 -0.70 16.39
CA ARG A 89 -2.99 -2.17 16.41
C ARG A 89 -2.15 -2.86 15.32
N VAL A 90 -2.10 -2.32 14.11
CA VAL A 90 -1.51 -2.95 12.93
C VAL A 90 -0.17 -2.29 12.57
N TYR A 91 0.74 -3.03 11.94
CA TYR A 91 1.86 -2.45 11.19
C TYR A 91 1.97 -3.10 9.81
N VAL A 92 2.07 -2.29 8.75
CA VAL A 92 2.05 -2.77 7.36
C VAL A 92 3.47 -2.78 6.78
N LEU A 93 3.95 -3.97 6.44
CA LEU A 93 5.33 -4.30 6.04
C LEU A 93 5.57 -3.94 4.55
N ASN A 94 5.50 -2.64 4.23
CA ASN A 94 5.33 -2.10 2.87
C ASN A 94 6.58 -2.08 1.95
N THR A 95 7.79 -2.27 2.48
CA THR A 95 9.07 -2.10 1.75
C THR A 95 9.91 -3.38 1.75
N LEU A 96 10.86 -3.50 0.83
CA LEU A 96 11.76 -4.66 0.80
C LEU A 96 12.69 -4.73 2.03
N PHE A 97 12.94 -3.60 2.71
CA PHE A 97 13.64 -3.58 4.00
C PHE A 97 12.84 -4.23 5.14
N ASN A 98 11.54 -4.48 4.96
CA ASN A 98 10.72 -5.15 5.95
C ASN A 98 10.81 -6.69 5.86
N LEU A 99 11.26 -7.28 4.74
CA LEU A 99 11.31 -8.76 4.60
C LEU A 99 12.12 -9.47 5.71
N PRO A 100 13.29 -8.96 6.16
CA PRO A 100 14.01 -9.55 7.28
C PRO A 100 13.26 -9.49 8.62
N GLU A 101 12.47 -8.44 8.89
CA GLU A 101 11.68 -8.37 10.13
C GLU A 101 10.38 -9.17 10.04
N THR A 102 9.74 -9.25 8.86
CA THR A 102 8.61 -10.16 8.61
C THR A 102 8.98 -11.58 9.03
N TYR A 103 10.12 -12.08 8.54
CA TYR A 103 10.58 -13.42 8.85
C TYR A 103 11.12 -13.53 10.29
N MET A 104 11.82 -12.52 10.83
CA MET A 104 12.29 -12.53 12.23
C MET A 104 11.13 -12.57 13.24
N LEU A 105 10.03 -11.86 12.99
CA LEU A 105 8.82 -11.92 13.82
C LEU A 105 8.25 -13.35 13.84
N ALA A 106 8.17 -13.99 12.67
CA ALA A 106 7.76 -15.39 12.57
C ALA A 106 8.71 -16.34 13.34
N CYS A 107 10.04 -16.23 13.14
CA CYS A 107 11.03 -17.06 13.86
C CYS A 107 10.95 -16.90 15.37
N ILE A 108 10.81 -15.66 15.88
CA ILE A 108 10.75 -15.38 17.31
C ILE A 108 9.47 -15.94 17.93
N ILE A 109 8.32 -15.70 17.28
CA ILE A 109 7.03 -16.18 17.78
C ILE A 109 7.02 -17.70 17.77
N ASP A 110 7.44 -18.34 16.67
CA ASP A 110 7.52 -19.80 16.58
C ASP A 110 8.42 -20.40 17.68
N TYR A 111 9.63 -19.85 17.86
CA TYR A 111 10.56 -20.27 18.91
C TYR A 111 9.94 -20.24 20.31
N PHE A 112 9.18 -19.19 20.62
CA PHE A 112 8.53 -19.07 21.92
C PHE A 112 7.27 -19.95 22.05
N THR A 113 6.49 -20.15 20.98
CA THR A 113 5.28 -21.00 21.02
C THR A 113 5.55 -22.49 20.92
N SER A 114 6.62 -22.90 20.22
CA SER A 114 7.00 -24.30 19.99
C SER A 114 7.70 -24.94 21.20
N LYS A 115 8.08 -24.16 22.22
CA LYS A 115 8.83 -24.61 23.40
C LYS A 115 7.97 -24.71 24.65
N LYS A 116 7.92 -25.93 25.23
CA LYS A 116 7.16 -26.25 26.46
C LYS A 116 7.62 -25.54 27.74
N GLU A 117 8.73 -24.81 27.71
CA GLU A 117 9.22 -24.00 28.84
C GLU A 117 8.52 -22.64 28.95
N PHE A 118 7.80 -22.24 27.89
CA PHE A 118 7.00 -21.02 27.85
C PHE A 118 5.51 -21.36 27.72
N LYS A 119 4.66 -20.42 28.11
CA LYS A 119 3.21 -20.57 28.06
C LYS A 119 2.60 -19.50 27.15
N THR A 120 2.10 -19.92 26.00
CA THR A 120 1.42 -19.03 25.06
C THR A 120 0.11 -18.49 25.68
N HIS A 121 -0.14 -17.20 25.49
CA HIS A 121 -1.38 -16.51 25.81
C HIS A 121 -1.90 -15.80 24.55
N LYS A 122 -3.18 -15.40 24.51
CA LYS A 122 -3.78 -14.77 23.32
C LYS A 122 -3.04 -13.51 22.85
N GLU A 123 -2.40 -12.80 23.79
CA GLU A 123 -1.75 -11.48 23.55
C GLU A 123 -0.23 -11.46 23.76
N GLY A 124 0.39 -12.61 24.05
CA GLY A 124 1.83 -12.70 24.27
C GLY A 124 2.29 -14.04 24.84
N ILE A 125 3.54 -14.08 25.31
CA ILE A 125 4.16 -15.26 25.91
C ILE A 125 4.44 -15.00 27.39
N ASP A 126 4.04 -15.94 28.24
CA ASP A 126 4.34 -16.02 29.66
C ASP A 126 5.61 -16.87 29.86
N CYS A 127 6.61 -16.28 30.52
CA CYS A 127 7.91 -16.85 30.85
C CYS A 127 8.14 -16.92 32.37
N GLY A 128 7.08 -17.12 33.16
CA GLY A 128 7.13 -17.11 34.62
C GLY A 128 6.97 -15.70 35.17
N ASP A 129 8.02 -15.14 35.77
CA ASP A 129 7.98 -13.78 36.34
C ASP A 129 7.98 -12.66 35.27
N VAL A 130 8.02 -13.01 33.98
CA VAL A 130 8.09 -12.07 32.84
C VAL A 130 7.04 -12.42 31.80
N PHE A 131 6.22 -11.44 31.42
CA PHE A 131 5.28 -11.53 30.30
C PHE A 131 5.75 -10.67 29.11
N MET A 132 5.81 -11.25 27.92
CA MET A 132 6.20 -10.58 26.68
C MET A 132 4.99 -10.49 25.74
N SER A 133 4.37 -9.32 25.65
CA SER A 133 3.32 -9.07 24.67
C SER A 133 3.86 -9.15 23.23
N TYR A 134 3.03 -9.57 22.27
CA TYR A 134 3.43 -9.52 20.85
C TYR A 134 3.73 -8.09 20.38
N LYS A 135 3.09 -7.09 20.99
CA LYS A 135 3.35 -5.66 20.80
C LYS A 135 4.78 -5.27 21.22
N SER A 136 5.25 -5.69 22.38
CA SER A 136 6.62 -5.42 22.85
C SER A 136 7.66 -6.15 22.00
N ILE A 137 7.40 -7.42 21.63
CA ILE A 137 8.27 -8.16 20.70
C ILE A 137 8.41 -7.41 19.36
N PHE A 138 7.30 -6.90 18.82
CA PHE A 138 7.33 -6.06 17.62
C PHE A 138 8.11 -4.76 17.82
N GLN A 139 7.94 -4.08 18.96
CA GLN A 139 8.66 -2.83 19.27
C GLN A 139 10.18 -3.06 19.35
N ASP A 140 10.62 -4.15 19.99
CA ASP A 140 12.03 -4.50 20.10
C ASP A 140 12.64 -4.91 18.75
N VAL A 141 11.93 -5.71 17.95
CA VAL A 141 12.35 -6.03 16.57
C VAL A 141 12.45 -4.75 15.72
N ARG A 142 11.43 -3.89 15.74
CA ARG A 142 11.42 -2.63 14.97
C ARG A 142 12.56 -1.70 15.38
N ALA A 143 12.77 -1.51 16.68
CA ALA A 143 13.88 -0.73 17.22
C ALA A 143 15.24 -1.33 16.89
N ALA A 144 15.37 -2.66 16.86
CA ALA A 144 16.58 -3.35 16.42
C ALA A 144 16.84 -3.15 14.92
N VAL A 145 15.82 -3.19 14.05
CA VAL A 145 15.96 -2.88 12.62
C VAL A 145 16.38 -1.42 12.40
N ASP A 146 15.75 -0.48 13.09
CA ASP A 146 16.10 0.95 13.00
C ASP A 146 17.55 1.19 13.47
N TRP A 147 17.95 0.58 14.60
CA TRP A 147 19.34 0.61 15.05
C TRP A 147 20.30 0.02 14.02
N VAL A 148 19.97 -1.13 13.41
CA VAL A 148 20.80 -1.79 12.38
C VAL A 148 20.99 -0.91 11.14
N HIS A 149 20.00 -0.09 10.76
CA HIS A 149 20.06 0.82 9.61
C HIS A 149 20.73 2.17 9.92
N ILE A 150 20.65 2.66 11.16
CA ILE A 150 21.14 3.99 11.56
C ILE A 150 22.53 3.91 12.21
N ASN A 151 22.74 2.98 13.14
CA ASN A 151 23.94 2.87 13.98
C ASN A 151 24.74 1.58 13.75
N GLY A 152 24.10 0.54 13.22
CA GLY A 152 24.69 -0.78 13.00
C GLY A 152 25.55 -0.89 11.74
N SER A 153 26.18 -2.05 11.57
CA SER A 153 27.13 -2.32 10.48
C SER A 153 26.51 -2.52 9.10
N LEU A 154 25.17 -2.54 8.95
CA LEU A 154 24.52 -2.86 7.67
C LEU A 154 25.02 -1.98 6.52
N LYS A 155 25.10 -0.66 6.74
CA LYS A 155 25.63 0.27 5.74
C LYS A 155 27.11 0.00 5.41
N SER A 156 27.95 -0.25 6.41
CA SER A 156 29.38 -0.50 6.20
C SER A 156 29.65 -1.84 5.51
N GLU A 157 28.96 -2.92 5.88
CA GLU A 157 29.09 -4.22 5.20
C GLU A 157 28.57 -4.16 3.76
N THR A 158 27.50 -3.39 3.50
CA THR A 158 27.03 -3.13 2.13
C THR A 158 28.12 -2.45 1.29
N LEU A 159 28.79 -1.44 1.87
CA LEU A 159 29.82 -0.65 1.19
C LEU A 159 31.12 -1.43 0.97
N LYS A 160 31.47 -2.40 1.83
CA LYS A 160 32.62 -3.30 1.65
C LYS A 160 32.49 -4.22 0.44
N ASN A 161 31.26 -4.60 0.05
CA ASN A 161 31.03 -5.48 -1.09
C ASN A 161 29.76 -5.10 -1.87
N LEU A 162 29.83 -3.94 -2.53
CA LEU A 162 28.73 -3.41 -3.35
C LEU A 162 28.35 -4.37 -4.50
N GLU A 163 29.30 -5.12 -5.06
CA GLU A 163 29.03 -6.08 -6.13
C GLU A 163 28.17 -7.27 -5.69
N LYS A 164 28.34 -7.75 -4.46
CA LYS A 164 27.47 -8.80 -3.87
C LYS A 164 26.05 -8.28 -3.59
N TYR A 165 25.91 -7.03 -3.16
CA TYR A 165 24.66 -6.53 -2.57
C TYR A 165 23.84 -5.56 -3.45
N VAL A 166 24.42 -4.96 -4.49
CA VAL A 166 23.80 -3.89 -5.30
C VAL A 166 23.68 -4.32 -6.76
N HIS A 167 22.52 -4.02 -7.38
CA HIS A 167 22.37 -4.11 -8.83
C HIS A 167 22.92 -2.84 -9.47
N ARG A 168 23.77 -2.99 -10.48
CA ARG A 168 24.39 -1.92 -11.26
C ARG A 168 24.13 -2.20 -12.74
N ASP A 169 23.61 -1.21 -13.46
CA ASP A 169 23.19 -1.33 -14.86
C ASP A 169 23.65 -0.06 -15.62
N GLU A 170 24.39 -0.26 -16.70
CA GLU A 170 24.93 0.78 -17.59
C GLU A 170 23.86 1.65 -18.25
N LYS A 171 22.60 1.19 -18.29
CA LYS A 171 21.45 1.95 -18.80
C LYS A 171 21.05 3.12 -17.88
N LEU A 172 21.48 3.12 -16.62
CA LEU A 172 21.18 4.18 -15.65
C LEU A 172 21.72 5.56 -16.09
N PRO A 173 23.03 5.75 -16.33
CA PRO A 173 23.55 7.03 -16.84
C PRO A 173 22.95 7.39 -18.21
N VAL A 174 22.66 6.39 -19.07
CA VAL A 174 22.04 6.62 -20.38
C VAL A 174 20.63 7.22 -20.24
N LEU A 175 19.78 6.66 -19.36
CA LEU A 175 18.44 7.19 -19.12
C LEU A 175 18.48 8.60 -18.50
N LEU A 176 19.34 8.84 -17.52
CA LEU A 176 19.47 10.16 -16.87
C LEU A 176 20.00 11.23 -17.83
N ASN A 177 20.98 10.90 -18.68
CA ASN A 177 21.45 11.81 -19.74
C ASN A 177 20.35 12.09 -20.77
N ARG A 178 19.60 11.06 -21.22
CA ARG A 178 18.51 11.19 -22.19
C ARG A 178 17.34 12.03 -21.68
N LEU A 179 16.97 11.90 -20.41
CA LEU A 179 15.92 12.74 -19.78
C LEU A 179 16.31 14.23 -19.86
N ARG A 180 17.55 14.56 -19.46
CA ARG A 180 18.02 15.95 -19.43
C ARG A 180 18.25 16.53 -20.83
N SER A 181 18.69 15.73 -21.81
CA SER A 181 18.81 16.21 -23.20
C SER A 181 17.46 16.53 -23.85
N HIS A 182 16.35 16.02 -23.32
CA HIS A 182 14.99 16.36 -23.71
C HIS A 182 14.33 17.40 -22.78
N GLY A 183 15.13 18.11 -21.97
CA GLY A 183 14.69 19.24 -21.14
C GLY A 183 14.04 18.88 -19.80
N ALA A 184 13.97 17.61 -19.42
CA ALA A 184 13.47 17.22 -18.10
C ALA A 184 14.53 17.49 -17.02
N LYS A 185 14.13 18.14 -15.92
CA LYS A 185 15.00 18.30 -14.73
C LYS A 185 15.03 17.00 -13.94
N THR A 186 16.22 16.51 -13.58
CA THR A 186 16.37 15.30 -12.76
C THR A 186 16.62 15.66 -11.29
N VAL A 187 15.92 14.99 -10.37
CA VAL A 187 16.01 15.28 -8.93
C VAL A 187 16.07 13.99 -8.13
N LEU A 188 17.04 13.91 -7.21
CA LEU A 188 17.17 12.80 -6.26
C LEU A 188 16.61 13.21 -4.89
N ILE A 189 15.66 12.46 -4.34
CA ILE A 189 15.04 12.72 -3.02
C ILE A 189 15.07 11.41 -2.22
N THR A 190 15.96 11.32 -1.22
CA THR A 190 16.22 10.10 -0.45
C THR A 190 16.16 10.32 1.06
N ASN A 191 15.79 9.28 1.80
CA ASN A 191 15.85 9.25 3.27
C ASN A 191 17.25 8.90 3.81
N SER A 192 18.17 8.45 2.95
CA SER A 192 19.57 8.21 3.32
C SER A 192 20.33 9.51 3.58
N ASP A 193 21.39 9.40 4.38
CA ASP A 193 22.39 10.44 4.61
C ASP A 193 23.31 10.67 3.39
N TYR A 194 24.03 11.80 3.39
CA TYR A 194 24.94 12.15 2.30
C TYR A 194 26.08 11.17 2.09
N GLU A 195 26.71 10.62 3.13
CA GLU A 195 27.89 9.77 2.94
C GLU A 195 27.52 8.44 2.25
N TYR A 196 26.44 7.82 2.70
CA TYR A 196 25.89 6.61 2.10
C TYR A 196 25.39 6.87 0.68
N THR A 197 24.64 7.96 0.46
CA THR A 197 24.19 8.36 -0.88
C THR A 197 25.37 8.65 -1.81
N HIS A 198 26.40 9.36 -1.37
CA HIS A 198 27.57 9.68 -2.18
C HIS A 198 28.28 8.40 -2.64
N LYS A 199 28.57 7.47 -1.73
CA LYS A 199 29.25 6.22 -2.06
C LYS A 199 28.40 5.32 -2.97
N MET A 200 27.10 5.20 -2.68
CA MET A 200 26.15 4.41 -3.47
C MET A 200 25.98 4.97 -4.89
N MET A 201 25.71 6.28 -5.03
CA MET A 201 25.52 6.92 -6.32
C MET A 201 26.81 7.00 -7.13
N THR A 202 27.98 7.08 -6.49
CA THR A 202 29.27 6.91 -7.17
C THR A 202 29.34 5.54 -7.83
N TYR A 203 29.17 4.45 -7.07
CA TYR A 203 29.21 3.09 -7.62
C TYR A 203 28.18 2.84 -8.73
N LEU A 204 26.95 3.35 -8.57
CA LEU A 204 25.87 3.19 -9.55
C LEU A 204 26.08 3.97 -10.86
N LEU A 205 26.92 5.01 -10.87
CA LEU A 205 27.17 5.88 -12.04
C LEU A 205 28.63 5.86 -12.54
N ASP A 206 29.49 5.04 -11.96
CA ASP A 206 30.90 4.88 -12.34
C ASP A 206 31.06 4.05 -13.63
N PHE A 207 30.57 4.57 -14.74
CA PHE A 207 30.74 3.98 -16.07
C PHE A 207 31.63 4.89 -16.93
N PRO A 208 32.45 4.33 -17.85
CA PRO A 208 33.21 5.15 -18.79
C PRO A 208 32.25 5.95 -19.69
N SER A 209 32.49 7.26 -19.83
CA SER A 209 31.82 8.07 -20.85
C SER A 209 32.41 7.79 -22.23
N GLU A 210 31.67 8.12 -23.30
CA GLU A 210 32.13 8.00 -24.69
C GLU A 210 33.42 8.83 -24.92
N ASP A 211 33.54 9.99 -24.27
CA ASP A 211 34.74 10.85 -24.27
C ASP A 211 35.88 10.36 -23.34
N GLY A 212 35.74 9.19 -22.71
CA GLY A 212 36.67 8.66 -21.70
C GLY A 212 36.68 9.39 -20.35
N GLN A 213 36.02 10.55 -20.22
CA GLN A 213 35.99 11.33 -18.99
C GLN A 213 35.05 10.73 -17.94
N LYS A 214 35.53 10.59 -16.69
CA LYS A 214 34.71 10.13 -15.56
C LYS A 214 33.80 11.25 -15.05
N LYS A 215 32.50 11.14 -15.33
CA LYS A 215 31.48 12.12 -14.93
C LYS A 215 31.09 11.95 -13.46
N GLU A 216 31.07 13.05 -12.70
CA GLU A 216 30.72 12.99 -11.27
C GLU A 216 29.22 12.68 -11.09
N TRP A 217 28.87 11.80 -10.14
CA TRP A 217 27.51 11.31 -9.95
C TRP A 217 26.48 12.42 -9.69
N SER A 218 26.88 13.50 -8.99
CA SER A 218 26.00 14.63 -8.69
C SER A 218 25.59 15.40 -9.96
N SER A 219 26.43 15.41 -11.00
CA SER A 219 26.18 16.12 -12.27
C SER A 219 25.09 15.49 -13.15
N TYR A 220 24.55 14.32 -12.76
CA TYR A 220 23.35 13.71 -13.35
C TYR A 220 22.04 14.28 -12.76
N TRP A 221 22.13 15.17 -11.77
CA TRP A 221 21.00 15.72 -11.02
C TRP A 221 21.02 17.25 -11.04
N ASP A 222 19.88 17.87 -11.31
CA ASP A 222 19.69 19.31 -11.20
C ASP A 222 19.42 19.74 -9.74
N CYS A 223 19.04 18.79 -8.88
CA CYS A 223 18.99 18.93 -7.42
C CYS A 223 19.13 17.56 -6.72
N VAL A 224 19.82 17.53 -5.57
CA VAL A 224 19.90 16.35 -4.69
C VAL A 224 19.44 16.74 -3.28
N VAL A 225 18.51 15.97 -2.72
CA VAL A 225 18.00 16.07 -1.35
C VAL A 225 18.21 14.76 -0.61
N VAL A 226 19.04 14.79 0.42
CA VAL A 226 19.26 13.70 1.39
C VAL A 226 18.46 13.96 2.67
N ASP A 227 18.43 12.99 3.60
CA ASP A 227 17.72 13.10 4.89
C ASP A 227 16.24 13.52 4.77
N ALA A 228 15.57 13.23 3.66
CA ALA A 228 14.28 13.83 3.31
C ALA A 228 13.14 13.49 4.30
N ARG A 229 13.27 12.41 5.09
CA ARG A 229 12.28 11.93 6.07
C ARG A 229 10.88 11.69 5.46
N LYS A 230 10.79 11.20 4.22
CA LYS A 230 9.53 10.72 3.63
C LYS A 230 8.87 9.69 4.57
N PRO A 231 7.57 9.80 4.91
CA PRO A 231 6.55 10.63 4.26
C PRO A 231 6.45 12.09 4.72
N LEU A 232 7.11 12.51 5.82
CA LEU A 232 7.02 13.87 6.37
C LEU A 232 7.36 14.94 5.32
N PHE A 233 8.32 14.66 4.43
CA PHE A 233 8.68 15.47 3.26
C PHE A 233 7.47 15.99 2.45
N PHE A 234 6.42 15.17 2.32
CA PHE A 234 5.22 15.51 1.55
C PHE A 234 4.16 16.24 2.37
N ALA A 235 4.30 16.27 3.70
CA ALA A 235 3.53 17.11 4.62
C ALA A 235 4.30 18.44 4.85
N GLU A 236 4.53 18.84 6.11
CA GLU A 236 5.31 20.03 6.47
C GLU A 236 6.82 19.90 6.17
N GLY A 237 7.35 18.67 6.13
CA GLY A 237 8.78 18.40 5.96
C GLY A 237 9.65 18.86 7.13
N THR A 238 10.86 19.31 6.83
CA THR A 238 11.79 19.90 7.80
C THR A 238 12.50 21.13 7.24
N ILE A 239 13.35 21.79 8.04
CA ILE A 239 14.23 22.87 7.56
C ILE A 239 15.12 22.34 6.42
N LEU A 240 15.16 23.05 5.30
CA LEU A 240 16.11 22.79 4.20
C LEU A 240 17.49 23.34 4.59
N ARG A 241 18.51 22.47 4.58
CA ARG A 241 19.92 22.85 4.77
C ARG A 241 20.76 22.43 3.58
N ARG A 242 21.96 22.99 3.46
CA ARG A 242 22.97 22.57 2.49
C ARG A 242 24.00 21.66 3.17
N VAL A 243 24.57 20.72 2.43
CA VAL A 243 25.61 19.79 2.89
C VAL A 243 26.97 20.30 2.43
N ASP A 244 27.95 20.42 3.33
CA ASP A 244 29.34 20.52 2.92
C ASP A 244 29.79 19.17 2.36
N ARG A 245 29.97 19.13 1.04
CA ARG A 245 30.35 17.91 0.31
C ARG A 245 31.72 17.35 0.69
N LYS A 246 32.58 18.11 1.40
CA LYS A 246 33.90 17.67 1.88
C LYS A 246 33.86 16.95 3.22
N THR A 247 33.12 17.48 4.19
CA THR A 247 33.00 16.91 5.55
C THR A 247 31.78 16.01 5.72
N GLY A 248 30.78 16.13 4.83
CA GLY A 248 29.46 15.53 4.98
C GLY A 248 28.57 16.22 6.02
N ALA A 249 29.07 17.27 6.69
CA ALA A 249 28.32 18.02 7.69
C ALA A 249 27.25 18.92 7.05
N LEU A 250 26.24 19.28 7.84
CA LEU A 250 25.19 20.22 7.43
C LEU A 250 25.62 21.65 7.77
N GLU A 251 25.51 22.57 6.81
CA GLU A 251 25.80 23.98 7.02
C GLU A 251 24.84 24.60 8.06
N ILE A 252 25.38 25.52 8.87
CA ILE A 252 24.63 26.17 9.95
C ILE A 252 23.63 27.17 9.36
N GLY A 253 22.37 27.09 9.78
CA GLY A 253 21.29 27.97 9.34
C GLY A 253 20.23 27.23 8.51
N HIS A 254 19.63 27.93 7.56
CA HIS A 254 18.66 27.39 6.61
C HIS A 254 18.93 27.94 5.20
N HIS A 255 18.72 27.13 4.17
CA HIS A 255 19.01 27.52 2.79
C HIS A 255 17.86 28.36 2.20
N GLN A 256 18.10 29.67 2.05
CA GLN A 256 17.18 30.61 1.38
C GLN A 256 17.51 30.85 -0.10
N GLY A 257 18.68 30.41 -0.57
CA GLY A 257 19.16 30.73 -1.91
C GLY A 257 18.49 29.94 -3.03
N PRO A 258 18.76 30.27 -4.31
CA PRO A 258 18.42 29.37 -5.42
C PRO A 258 19.14 28.03 -5.27
N LEU A 259 18.62 27.00 -5.93
CA LEU A 259 19.32 25.73 -6.11
C LEU A 259 20.53 25.95 -7.04
N LYS A 260 21.66 25.33 -6.73
CA LYS A 260 22.88 25.41 -7.54
C LYS A 260 23.26 24.01 -8.07
N PRO A 261 23.62 23.86 -9.35
CA PRO A 261 24.12 22.60 -9.88
C PRO A 261 25.33 22.11 -9.07
N GLY A 262 25.27 20.87 -8.59
CA GLY A 262 26.33 20.26 -7.78
C GLY A 262 26.34 20.64 -6.29
N ASP A 263 25.45 21.51 -5.80
CA ASP A 263 25.15 21.60 -4.36
C ASP A 263 24.24 20.42 -3.95
N VAL A 264 24.39 19.94 -2.71
CA VAL A 264 23.54 18.90 -2.12
C VAL A 264 22.82 19.46 -0.91
N TYR A 265 21.55 19.12 -0.75
CA TYR A 265 20.68 19.63 0.31
C TYR A 265 20.20 18.50 1.24
N SER A 266 19.83 18.86 2.46
CA SER A 266 19.35 17.95 3.51
C SER A 266 18.00 18.41 4.05
N GLY A 267 17.07 17.48 4.23
CA GLY A 267 15.73 17.74 4.75
C GLY A 267 14.83 18.50 3.77
N GLY A 268 14.29 19.64 4.18
CA GLY A 268 13.34 20.42 3.38
C GLY A 268 11.93 19.81 3.31
N SER A 269 11.13 20.30 2.38
CA SER A 269 9.79 19.78 2.08
C SER A 269 9.51 19.84 0.57
N CYS A 270 8.48 19.10 0.16
CA CYS A 270 7.99 19.07 -1.21
C CYS A 270 7.64 20.48 -1.73
N ASP A 271 7.02 21.33 -0.92
CA ASP A 271 6.63 22.69 -1.33
C ASP A 271 7.84 23.59 -1.58
N VAL A 272 8.84 23.52 -0.70
CA VAL A 272 10.09 24.29 -0.84
C VAL A 272 10.81 23.86 -2.13
N LEU A 273 10.91 22.55 -2.37
CA LEU A 273 11.56 21.99 -3.55
C LEU A 273 10.81 22.33 -4.84
N SER A 274 9.48 22.17 -4.89
CA SER A 274 8.65 22.55 -6.05
C SER A 274 8.76 24.04 -6.36
N LYS A 275 8.75 24.91 -5.34
CA LYS A 275 8.93 26.35 -5.49
C LYS A 275 10.31 26.71 -6.07
N LEU A 276 11.37 26.07 -5.57
CA LEU A 276 12.74 26.32 -6.05
C LEU A 276 13.00 25.77 -7.45
N LEU A 277 12.35 24.67 -7.84
CA LEU A 277 12.44 24.09 -9.19
C LEU A 277 11.53 24.76 -10.22
N GLY A 278 10.49 25.49 -9.77
CA GLY A 278 9.45 26.06 -10.62
C GLY A 278 8.46 25.02 -11.18
N ALA A 279 8.24 23.91 -10.47
CA ALA A 279 7.45 22.76 -10.93
C ALA A 279 6.19 22.54 -10.09
N ARG A 280 5.04 22.36 -10.74
CA ARG A 280 3.75 22.03 -10.11
C ARG A 280 3.55 20.51 -10.12
N GLY A 281 2.61 19.99 -9.33
CA GLY A 281 2.48 18.54 -9.13
C GLY A 281 2.31 17.71 -10.42
N LYS A 282 1.48 18.16 -11.36
CA LYS A 282 1.31 17.45 -12.65
C LYS A 282 2.53 17.52 -13.58
N ASP A 283 3.48 18.41 -13.31
CA ASP A 283 4.74 18.55 -14.06
C ASP A 283 5.83 17.58 -13.55
N VAL A 284 5.59 16.87 -12.44
CA VAL A 284 6.54 15.96 -11.77
C VAL A 284 6.09 14.50 -11.90
N LEU A 285 6.98 13.64 -12.40
CA LEU A 285 6.87 12.18 -12.27
C LEU A 285 7.83 11.69 -11.18
N TYR A 286 7.30 11.32 -10.02
CA TYR A 286 8.11 10.80 -8.91
C TYR A 286 8.21 9.27 -8.97
N VAL A 287 9.42 8.77 -8.77
CA VAL A 287 9.79 7.36 -8.89
C VAL A 287 10.21 6.83 -7.52
N GLY A 288 9.62 5.73 -7.06
CA GLY A 288 9.96 5.12 -5.77
C GLY A 288 9.36 3.72 -5.59
N ASP A 289 9.85 2.97 -4.61
CA ASP A 289 9.42 1.59 -4.30
C ASP A 289 8.43 1.51 -3.11
N HIS A 290 8.40 2.53 -2.26
CA HIS A 290 7.58 2.58 -1.06
C HIS A 290 6.16 3.08 -1.37
N ILE A 291 5.23 2.13 -1.56
CA ILE A 291 3.83 2.40 -1.93
C ILE A 291 3.13 3.44 -1.03
N TYR A 292 3.34 3.41 0.29
CA TYR A 292 2.79 4.42 1.21
C TYR A 292 3.60 5.72 1.21
N GLY A 293 4.89 5.62 1.54
CA GLY A 293 5.75 6.79 1.79
C GLY A 293 6.03 7.66 0.57
N ASP A 294 6.17 7.05 -0.61
CA ASP A 294 6.59 7.71 -1.84
C ASP A 294 5.41 7.95 -2.80
N ILE A 295 4.57 6.93 -3.00
CA ILE A 295 3.51 6.96 -4.02
C ILE A 295 2.22 7.56 -3.45
N LEU A 296 1.60 6.92 -2.46
CA LEU A 296 0.30 7.35 -1.90
C LEU A 296 0.36 8.78 -1.36
N LYS A 297 1.41 9.16 -0.63
CA LYS A 297 1.51 10.50 -0.01
C LYS A 297 1.79 11.61 -1.04
N SER A 298 2.68 11.40 -2.01
CA SER A 298 2.91 12.39 -3.08
C SER A 298 1.68 12.55 -3.99
N LYS A 299 0.99 11.44 -4.29
CA LYS A 299 -0.27 11.42 -5.06
C LYS A 299 -1.39 12.17 -4.34
N LYS A 300 -1.71 11.80 -3.09
CA LYS A 300 -2.85 12.38 -2.34
C LYS A 300 -2.63 13.83 -1.91
N ILE A 301 -1.44 14.17 -1.40
CA ILE A 301 -1.20 15.49 -0.78
C ILE A 301 -0.78 16.53 -1.83
N ARG A 302 0.00 16.12 -2.85
CA ARG A 302 0.68 17.04 -3.78
C ARG A 302 0.29 16.88 -5.24
N GLY A 303 -0.55 15.90 -5.58
CA GLY A 303 -1.02 15.67 -6.95
C GLY A 303 0.11 15.31 -7.93
N TRP A 304 1.22 14.76 -7.43
CA TRP A 304 2.36 14.32 -8.25
C TRP A 304 1.95 13.16 -9.16
N ARG A 305 2.57 13.05 -10.35
CA ARG A 305 2.51 11.81 -11.14
C ARG A 305 3.48 10.80 -10.52
N THR A 306 3.17 9.51 -10.65
CA THR A 306 3.80 8.47 -9.84
C THR A 306 4.21 7.25 -10.66
N PHE A 307 5.44 6.79 -10.43
CA PHE A 307 5.98 5.54 -10.95
C PHE A 307 6.39 4.64 -9.78
N LEU A 308 5.68 3.54 -9.57
CA LEU A 308 6.03 2.54 -8.55
C LEU A 308 7.03 1.53 -9.11
N ILE A 309 8.16 1.35 -8.41
CA ILE A 309 9.08 0.24 -8.66
C ILE A 309 8.63 -0.96 -7.80
N VAL A 310 8.42 -2.12 -8.43
CA VAL A 310 8.10 -3.39 -7.75
C VAL A 310 9.10 -4.45 -8.19
N PRO A 311 10.30 -4.55 -7.60
CA PRO A 311 11.35 -5.44 -8.07
C PRO A 311 10.94 -6.92 -8.16
N GLU A 312 10.02 -7.35 -7.29
CA GLU A 312 9.43 -8.70 -7.27
C GLU A 312 8.67 -9.04 -8.57
N LEU A 313 8.22 -8.03 -9.32
CA LEU A 313 7.40 -8.17 -10.52
C LEU A 313 8.08 -9.02 -11.60
N MET A 314 9.42 -9.10 -11.65
CA MET A 314 10.11 -10.01 -12.57
C MET A 314 9.77 -11.48 -12.31
N GLN A 315 9.76 -11.89 -11.03
CA GLN A 315 9.45 -13.27 -10.63
C GLN A 315 7.94 -13.51 -10.65
N GLU A 316 7.13 -12.54 -10.22
CA GLU A 316 5.67 -12.60 -10.31
C GLU A 316 5.18 -12.81 -11.75
N LEU A 317 5.70 -12.05 -12.72
CA LEU A 317 5.35 -12.21 -14.14
C LEU A 317 5.81 -13.55 -14.70
N ARG A 318 6.96 -14.06 -14.25
CA ARG A 318 7.45 -15.38 -14.63
C ARG A 318 6.51 -16.49 -14.13
N VAL A 319 6.21 -16.51 -12.83
CA VAL A 319 5.30 -17.50 -12.24
C VAL A 319 3.90 -17.38 -12.84
N TRP A 320 3.38 -16.16 -13.01
CA TRP A 320 2.09 -15.92 -13.68
C TRP A 320 2.04 -16.53 -15.08
N THR A 321 3.10 -16.37 -15.87
CA THR A 321 3.19 -16.94 -17.22
C THR A 321 3.31 -18.47 -17.19
N GLU A 322 4.18 -19.02 -16.32
CA GLU A 322 4.39 -20.47 -16.18
C GLU A 322 3.18 -21.21 -15.55
N LYS A 323 2.32 -20.52 -14.81
CA LYS A 323 1.20 -21.08 -14.04
C LYS A 323 -0.18 -20.60 -14.46
N ASN A 324 -0.29 -19.84 -15.55
CA ASN A 324 -1.55 -19.25 -16.04
C ASN A 324 -2.73 -20.25 -16.10
N MET A 325 -2.46 -21.52 -16.43
CA MET A 325 -3.49 -22.58 -16.47
C MET A 325 -4.19 -22.82 -15.12
N LEU A 326 -3.50 -22.64 -13.99
CA LEU A 326 -4.15 -22.73 -12.66
C LEU A 326 -5.09 -21.54 -12.43
N PHE A 327 -4.74 -20.35 -12.91
CA PHE A 327 -5.61 -19.17 -12.82
C PHE A 327 -6.80 -19.26 -13.79
N SER A 328 -6.62 -19.84 -14.98
CA SER A 328 -7.73 -20.22 -15.87
C SER A 328 -8.70 -21.16 -15.16
N GLN A 329 -8.22 -22.22 -14.51
CA GLN A 329 -9.06 -23.16 -13.76
C GLN A 329 -9.80 -22.51 -12.58
N VAL A 330 -9.17 -21.58 -11.85
CA VAL A 330 -9.87 -20.76 -10.84
C VAL A 330 -11.01 -19.96 -11.48
N THR A 331 -10.74 -19.29 -12.60
CA THR A 331 -11.74 -18.48 -13.32
C THR A 331 -12.89 -19.34 -13.88
N GLU A 332 -12.58 -20.54 -14.38
CA GLU A 332 -13.57 -21.51 -14.90
C GLU A 332 -14.47 -22.07 -13.78
N LEU A 333 -13.92 -22.33 -12.59
CA LEU A 333 -14.70 -22.74 -11.42
C LEU A 333 -15.56 -21.61 -10.86
N GLU A 334 -15.07 -20.37 -10.83
CA GLU A 334 -15.86 -19.20 -10.44
C GLU A 334 -16.99 -18.90 -11.45
N ALA A 335 -16.72 -19.07 -12.75
CA ALA A 335 -17.76 -19.00 -13.78
C ALA A 335 -18.81 -20.12 -13.63
N SER A 336 -18.37 -21.36 -13.38
CA SER A 336 -19.26 -22.51 -13.15
C SER A 336 -20.15 -22.31 -11.92
N LEU A 337 -19.59 -21.72 -10.85
CA LEU A 337 -20.34 -21.34 -9.65
C LEU A 337 -21.39 -20.26 -9.98
N SER A 338 -21.03 -19.26 -10.79
CA SER A 338 -21.94 -18.21 -11.24
C SER A 338 -23.10 -18.76 -12.10
N ASP A 339 -22.81 -19.66 -13.06
CA ASP A 339 -23.82 -20.28 -13.92
C ASP A 339 -24.83 -21.16 -13.15
N ILE A 340 -24.48 -21.69 -11.96
CA ILE A 340 -25.41 -22.37 -11.06
C ILE A 340 -26.44 -21.40 -10.46
N TYR A 341 -25.99 -20.23 -9.99
CA TYR A 341 -26.89 -19.22 -9.37
C TYR A 341 -27.64 -18.37 -10.38
N LYS A 342 -27.17 -18.30 -11.64
CA LYS A 342 -27.65 -17.41 -12.72
C LYS A 342 -29.15 -17.46 -13.05
N TYR A 343 -29.81 -18.59 -12.79
CA TYR A 343 -31.25 -18.77 -13.04
C TYR A 343 -32.06 -18.97 -11.76
N LEU A 344 -31.45 -18.79 -10.58
CA LEU A 344 -32.14 -18.76 -9.31
C LEU A 344 -32.61 -17.32 -9.03
N ASP A 345 -33.87 -17.17 -8.62
CA ASP A 345 -34.44 -15.91 -8.17
C ASP A 345 -34.97 -16.06 -6.73
N SER A 346 -35.66 -15.03 -6.22
CA SER A 346 -36.23 -15.03 -4.87
C SER A 346 -37.38 -16.03 -4.65
N SER A 347 -37.73 -16.87 -5.63
CA SER A 347 -38.66 -17.99 -5.49
C SER A 347 -37.98 -19.36 -5.38
N ALA A 348 -36.65 -19.42 -5.56
CA ALA A 348 -35.88 -20.66 -5.42
C ALA A 348 -35.87 -21.15 -3.97
N SER A 349 -36.44 -22.34 -3.73
CA SER A 349 -36.50 -22.98 -2.40
C SER A 349 -35.39 -24.01 -2.14
N GLU A 350 -34.63 -24.40 -3.18
CA GLU A 350 -33.55 -25.38 -3.08
C GLU A 350 -32.19 -24.67 -3.17
N VAL A 351 -31.33 -24.90 -2.16
CA VAL A 351 -29.94 -24.41 -2.16
C VAL A 351 -29.08 -25.41 -2.94
N PRO A 352 -28.35 -25.00 -3.99
CA PRO A 352 -27.55 -25.92 -4.79
C PRO A 352 -26.29 -26.39 -4.04
N ASP A 353 -25.94 -27.68 -4.15
CA ASP A 353 -24.67 -28.18 -3.59
C ASP A 353 -23.48 -27.67 -4.41
N ILE A 354 -22.70 -26.78 -3.79
CA ILE A 354 -21.48 -26.20 -4.36
C ILE A 354 -20.20 -26.79 -3.74
N SER A 355 -20.30 -27.80 -2.86
CA SER A 355 -19.20 -28.32 -2.05
C SER A 355 -18.00 -28.81 -2.88
N GLN A 356 -18.28 -29.48 -4.00
CA GLN A 356 -17.24 -30.01 -4.90
C GLN A 356 -16.49 -28.89 -5.65
N ILE A 357 -17.21 -27.85 -6.07
CA ILE A 357 -16.63 -26.67 -6.72
C ILE A 357 -15.81 -25.88 -5.71
N GLN A 358 -16.34 -25.63 -4.50
CA GLN A 358 -15.60 -24.96 -3.44
C GLN A 358 -14.31 -25.71 -3.05
N HIS A 359 -14.35 -27.04 -2.91
CA HIS A 359 -13.15 -27.82 -2.60
C HIS A 359 -12.11 -27.70 -3.73
N SER A 360 -12.54 -27.83 -4.98
CA SER A 360 -11.67 -27.67 -6.15
C SER A 360 -11.07 -26.27 -6.24
N LEU A 361 -11.85 -25.24 -5.94
CA LEU A 361 -11.42 -23.84 -5.92
C LEU A 361 -10.38 -23.56 -4.82
N ARG A 362 -10.58 -24.11 -3.62
CA ARG A 362 -9.59 -24.07 -2.52
C ARG A 362 -8.28 -24.76 -2.93
N ASP A 363 -8.37 -25.97 -3.46
CA ASP A 363 -7.24 -26.79 -3.89
C ASP A 363 -6.39 -26.13 -4.98
N ILE A 364 -7.02 -25.54 -6.00
CA ILE A 364 -6.33 -24.90 -7.12
C ILE A 364 -5.79 -23.53 -6.69
N SER A 365 -6.51 -22.78 -5.85
CA SER A 365 -6.00 -21.53 -5.27
C SER A 365 -4.76 -21.77 -4.41
N TYR A 366 -4.74 -22.83 -3.60
CA TYR A 366 -3.55 -23.23 -2.84
C TYR A 366 -2.38 -23.61 -3.76
N LYS A 367 -2.62 -24.42 -4.80
CA LYS A 367 -1.59 -24.80 -5.80
C LYS A 367 -1.05 -23.58 -6.57
N LEU A 368 -1.88 -22.58 -6.83
CA LEU A 368 -1.49 -21.31 -7.46
C LEU A 368 -0.63 -20.47 -6.51
N ASP A 369 -1.08 -20.24 -5.28
CA ASP A 369 -0.35 -19.43 -4.29
C ASP A 369 1.02 -20.06 -3.95
N MET A 370 1.08 -21.37 -3.68
CA MET A 370 2.34 -22.08 -3.40
C MET A 370 3.38 -21.99 -4.54
N ALA A 371 2.98 -21.64 -5.77
CA ALA A 371 3.93 -21.44 -6.87
C ALA A 371 4.72 -20.11 -6.76
N TYR A 372 4.31 -19.18 -5.90
CA TYR A 372 5.01 -17.93 -5.61
C TYR A 372 5.87 -18.01 -4.35
N GLY A 373 5.40 -18.72 -3.32
CA GLY A 373 6.03 -18.85 -2.01
C GLY A 373 5.01 -19.24 -0.94
N MET A 374 5.43 -19.42 0.32
CA MET A 374 4.52 -19.90 1.39
C MET A 374 3.37 -18.93 1.69
N LEU A 375 3.57 -17.63 1.46
CA LEU A 375 2.53 -16.60 1.62
C LEU A 375 1.91 -16.14 0.29
N GLY A 376 2.16 -16.86 -0.81
CA GLY A 376 1.57 -16.61 -2.13
C GLY A 376 2.03 -15.30 -2.81
N SER A 377 1.39 -14.96 -3.93
CA SER A 377 1.69 -13.75 -4.70
C SER A 377 1.53 -12.46 -3.87
N LEU A 378 2.40 -11.48 -4.12
CA LEU A 378 2.30 -10.11 -3.62
C LEU A 378 0.96 -9.45 -3.98
N PHE A 379 0.36 -9.84 -5.11
CA PHE A 379 -0.82 -9.19 -5.68
C PHE A 379 -2.15 -9.89 -5.38
N ARG A 380 -2.15 -11.18 -5.02
CA ARG A 380 -3.37 -11.99 -4.88
C ARG A 380 -3.22 -13.18 -3.93
N SER A 381 -4.36 -13.72 -3.50
CA SER A 381 -4.50 -15.11 -3.05
C SER A 381 -5.66 -15.75 -3.82
N GLY A 382 -5.37 -16.75 -4.65
CA GLY A 382 -6.32 -17.24 -5.65
C GLY A 382 -6.82 -16.10 -6.57
N SER A 383 -8.15 -15.94 -6.65
CA SER A 383 -8.80 -14.83 -7.37
C SER A 383 -8.72 -13.48 -6.66
N ARG A 384 -8.69 -13.47 -5.31
CA ARG A 384 -8.82 -12.26 -4.47
C ARG A 384 -7.54 -11.41 -4.49
N GLN A 385 -7.67 -10.12 -4.78
CA GLN A 385 -6.55 -9.17 -4.77
C GLN A 385 -6.11 -8.79 -3.35
N THR A 386 -4.82 -8.54 -3.16
CA THR A 386 -4.29 -8.03 -1.88
C THR A 386 -4.54 -6.53 -1.70
N PHE A 387 -4.46 -6.08 -0.45
CA PHE A 387 -4.36 -4.66 -0.08
C PHE A 387 -3.27 -3.93 -0.88
N PHE A 388 -2.10 -4.57 -1.06
CA PHE A 388 -1.01 -4.02 -1.86
C PHE A 388 -1.41 -3.81 -3.32
N ALA A 389 -1.99 -4.81 -3.99
CA ALA A 389 -2.46 -4.66 -5.38
C ALA A 389 -3.46 -3.50 -5.53
N ALA A 390 -4.44 -3.40 -4.62
CA ALA A 390 -5.41 -2.31 -4.64
C ALA A 390 -4.77 -0.93 -4.40
N GLN A 391 -3.70 -0.84 -3.59
CA GLN A 391 -2.91 0.40 -3.48
C GLN A 391 -2.14 0.72 -4.77
N VAL A 392 -1.54 -0.28 -5.44
CA VAL A 392 -0.87 -0.08 -6.73
C VAL A 392 -1.85 0.51 -7.75
N THR A 393 -2.97 -0.17 -7.99
CA THR A 393 -3.99 0.25 -8.96
C THR A 393 -4.62 1.61 -8.64
N ARG A 394 -4.74 1.98 -7.36
CA ARG A 394 -5.38 3.25 -6.95
C ARG A 394 -4.43 4.45 -6.92
N TYR A 395 -3.12 4.24 -6.70
CA TYR A 395 -2.19 5.35 -6.41
C TYR A 395 -1.00 5.48 -7.36
N ALA A 396 -0.57 4.42 -8.06
CA ALA A 396 0.51 4.50 -9.04
C ALA A 396 -0.03 4.78 -10.44
N ASP A 397 0.39 5.87 -11.10
CA ASP A 397 0.03 6.14 -12.50
C ASP A 397 0.68 5.14 -13.47
N ILE A 398 1.88 4.67 -13.11
CA ILE A 398 2.67 3.66 -13.83
C ILE A 398 3.33 2.78 -12.77
N TYR A 399 3.52 1.49 -13.05
CA TYR A 399 4.38 0.62 -12.25
C TYR A 399 5.19 -0.32 -13.15
N ALA A 400 6.37 -0.74 -12.68
CA ALA A 400 7.22 -1.72 -13.38
C ALA A 400 8.21 -2.38 -12.42
N ALA A 401 8.87 -3.45 -12.87
CA ALA A 401 9.98 -4.07 -12.14
C ALA A 401 11.20 -3.14 -11.99
N SER A 402 11.41 -2.23 -12.95
CA SER A 402 12.46 -1.23 -12.93
C SER A 402 12.01 0.03 -13.66
N PHE A 403 12.42 1.20 -13.16
CA PHE A 403 12.25 2.47 -13.86
C PHE A 403 13.10 2.58 -15.13
N LEU A 404 14.14 1.74 -15.27
CA LEU A 404 14.93 1.63 -16.49
C LEU A 404 14.08 1.21 -17.70
N ASN A 405 12.91 0.59 -17.48
CA ASN A 405 11.96 0.25 -18.54
C ASN A 405 11.48 1.49 -19.34
N LEU A 406 11.55 2.69 -18.75
CA LEU A 406 11.27 3.96 -19.45
C LEU A 406 12.21 4.18 -20.65
N LEU A 407 13.40 3.59 -20.67
CA LEU A 407 14.36 3.69 -21.78
C LEU A 407 13.83 3.09 -23.09
N HIS A 408 12.81 2.23 -23.02
CA HIS A 408 12.15 1.61 -24.17
C HIS A 408 10.97 2.41 -24.73
N TYR A 409 10.66 3.58 -24.16
CA TYR A 409 9.60 4.48 -24.61
C TYR A 409 10.18 5.82 -25.06
N PRO A 410 9.68 6.46 -26.13
CA PRO A 410 10.04 7.82 -26.47
C PRO A 410 9.44 8.81 -25.45
N PHE A 411 10.09 9.94 -25.17
CA PHE A 411 9.60 10.89 -24.16
C PHE A 411 8.30 11.64 -24.56
N CYS A 412 7.86 11.51 -25.80
CA CYS A 412 6.53 11.93 -26.26
C CYS A 412 5.44 10.84 -26.10
N TYR A 413 5.75 9.69 -25.51
CA TYR A 413 4.81 8.57 -25.35
C TYR A 413 3.67 8.90 -24.39
N MET A 414 2.44 8.72 -24.85
CA MET A 414 1.24 8.88 -24.04
C MET A 414 0.76 7.52 -23.53
N PHE A 415 1.15 7.17 -22.30
CA PHE A 415 0.62 6.00 -21.61
C PHE A 415 -0.91 6.09 -21.50
N LYS A 416 -1.60 5.03 -21.92
CA LYS A 416 -3.07 4.90 -21.87
C LYS A 416 -3.46 3.75 -20.96
N ALA A 417 -4.46 3.99 -20.11
CA ALA A 417 -5.28 2.94 -19.52
C ALA A 417 -6.65 2.91 -20.23
N PRO A 418 -7.40 1.79 -20.19
CA PRO A 418 -8.81 1.78 -20.54
C PRO A 418 -9.62 2.78 -19.68
N ALA A 419 -10.74 3.26 -20.21
CA ALA A 419 -11.70 3.98 -19.38
C ALA A 419 -12.32 3.02 -18.34
N MET A 420 -12.34 3.43 -17.08
CA MET A 420 -13.07 2.69 -16.04
C MET A 420 -14.56 3.01 -16.17
N LEU A 421 -15.35 1.99 -16.49
CA LEU A 421 -16.81 2.08 -16.55
C LEU A 421 -17.41 1.55 -15.24
N MET A 422 -18.47 2.19 -14.76
CA MET A 422 -19.35 1.65 -13.74
C MET A 422 -20.17 0.47 -14.33
N PRO A 423 -20.64 -0.49 -13.51
CA PRO A 423 -21.35 -1.67 -14.03
C PRO A 423 -22.53 -1.35 -14.95
N HIS A 424 -23.30 -0.30 -14.64
CA HIS A 424 -24.45 0.14 -15.45
C HIS A 424 -24.05 0.82 -16.77
N GLU A 425 -22.81 1.29 -16.92
CA GLU A 425 -22.30 1.85 -18.18
C GLU A 425 -21.84 0.74 -19.14
N ALA A 426 -21.49 -0.43 -18.61
CA ALA A 426 -21.03 -1.59 -19.38
C ALA A 426 -22.15 -2.55 -19.80
N THR A 427 -23.33 -2.50 -19.16
CA THR A 427 -24.44 -3.43 -19.40
C THR A 427 -25.60 -2.87 -20.23
N VAL A 428 -25.61 -1.57 -20.54
CA VAL A 428 -26.67 -0.94 -21.34
C VAL A 428 -26.42 -1.15 -22.83
N ASP A 429 -27.36 -1.82 -23.51
CA ASP A 429 -27.33 -1.96 -24.96
C ASP A 429 -27.54 -0.60 -25.65
N HIS A 430 -26.46 -0.08 -26.25
CA HIS A 430 -26.45 1.18 -26.99
C HIS A 430 -27.23 1.15 -28.31
N SER A 431 -27.74 -0.01 -28.74
CA SER A 431 -28.66 -0.11 -29.89
C SER A 431 -30.07 0.42 -29.55
N ILE A 432 -30.45 0.41 -28.27
CA ILE A 432 -31.78 0.80 -27.81
C ILE A 432 -31.93 2.32 -27.83
N LYS A 433 -32.40 2.84 -28.96
CA LYS A 433 -32.99 4.18 -29.02
C LYS A 433 -34.27 4.20 -28.20
N LEU A 434 -34.20 4.74 -26.98
CA LEU A 434 -35.37 5.12 -26.18
C LEU A 434 -36.26 6.08 -27.01
N ASP A 435 -37.34 5.56 -27.59
CA ASP A 435 -38.25 6.37 -28.39
C ASP A 435 -39.04 7.31 -27.47
N THR A 436 -38.65 8.58 -27.46
CA THR A 436 -39.14 9.62 -26.54
C THR A 436 -40.60 10.01 -26.76
N LYS A 437 -41.32 9.29 -27.63
CA LYS A 437 -42.74 9.48 -27.95
C LYS A 437 -43.67 8.70 -27.01
N THR A 438 -43.23 7.61 -26.38
CA THR A 438 -44.02 6.84 -25.40
C THR A 438 -43.66 7.23 -23.97
N ARG A 439 -44.10 8.43 -23.55
CA ARG A 439 -44.22 8.76 -22.13
C ARG A 439 -45.31 7.90 -21.49
N SER A 440 -44.93 6.72 -21.00
CA SER A 440 -45.60 6.15 -19.83
C SER A 440 -45.45 7.14 -18.66
N PRO A 441 -46.48 7.33 -17.83
CA PRO A 441 -46.33 8.13 -16.62
C PRO A 441 -45.33 7.45 -15.68
N SER A 442 -44.44 8.24 -15.09
CA SER A 442 -43.54 7.76 -14.03
C SER A 442 -44.35 7.13 -12.89
N PRO A 443 -43.85 6.06 -12.23
CA PRO A 443 -44.55 5.46 -11.11
C PRO A 443 -44.87 6.53 -10.04
N PRO A 444 -46.08 6.53 -9.45
CA PRO A 444 -46.51 7.60 -8.58
C PRO A 444 -45.65 7.63 -7.31
N VAL A 445 -44.96 8.75 -7.10
CA VAL A 445 -44.27 9.01 -5.83
C VAL A 445 -45.33 9.18 -4.75
N VAL A 446 -45.52 8.15 -3.93
CA VAL A 446 -46.48 8.15 -2.82
C VAL A 446 -45.99 9.12 -1.74
N ARG A 447 -46.40 10.39 -1.88
CA ARG A 447 -46.31 11.37 -0.80
C ARG A 447 -47.48 11.15 0.14
N LEU A 448 -47.19 10.70 1.36
CA LEU A 448 -48.14 10.82 2.47
C LEU A 448 -48.44 12.31 2.69
N HIS A 449 -49.64 12.75 2.31
CA HIS A 449 -50.16 14.05 2.65
C HIS A 449 -51.03 13.92 3.90
N THR A 450 -50.51 14.38 5.04
CA THR A 450 -51.32 14.58 6.25
C THR A 450 -52.19 15.81 6.05
N GLU A 451 -53.51 15.66 6.07
CA GLU A 451 -54.43 16.78 5.95
C GLU A 451 -54.50 17.59 7.25
N LEU A 452 -54.42 18.92 7.13
CA LEU A 452 -54.93 19.87 8.11
C LEU A 452 -55.72 20.92 7.33
N SER A 453 -56.97 21.14 7.74
CA SER A 453 -57.97 21.88 6.98
C SER A 453 -57.91 23.41 7.20
N PRO A 454 -58.32 24.22 6.20
CA PRO A 454 -58.26 25.67 6.29
C PRO A 454 -59.56 26.28 6.84
N THR A 455 -59.42 27.35 7.62
CA THR A 455 -60.45 28.39 7.81
C THR A 455 -59.92 29.75 7.37
N LYS A 456 -60.81 30.68 7.05
CA LYS A 456 -60.52 31.99 6.44
C LYS A 456 -60.47 33.10 7.52
N ASP A 457 -59.86 34.25 7.22
CA ASP A 457 -60.61 35.48 6.91
C ASP A 457 -59.72 36.71 6.55
N ASP A 458 -60.36 37.64 5.85
CA ASP A 458 -60.05 38.98 5.32
C ASP A 458 -58.78 39.81 5.66
N LEU A 459 -58.16 40.33 4.57
CA LEU A 459 -57.82 41.75 4.24
C LEU A 459 -56.96 42.64 5.20
N PRO A 460 -56.40 43.79 4.72
CA PRO A 460 -55.89 44.17 3.39
C PRO A 460 -54.41 44.67 3.43
N SER A 461 -53.85 45.12 2.31
CA SER A 461 -52.46 45.64 2.21
C SER A 461 -52.34 47.18 2.22
N PRO A 462 -51.20 47.72 2.71
CA PRO A 462 -50.81 49.09 2.35
C PRO A 462 -49.33 49.27 1.95
N LYS A 463 -49.14 49.87 0.77
CA LYS A 463 -48.16 50.93 0.38
C LYS A 463 -46.65 50.77 0.69
N ARG A 464 -45.84 50.93 -0.38
CA ARG A 464 -44.39 51.24 -0.34
C ARG A 464 -44.09 52.55 0.40
N CYS A 465 -42.90 52.65 0.98
CA CYS A 465 -42.14 53.90 1.06
C CYS A 465 -40.64 53.65 0.78
N ARG A 466 -39.82 54.71 0.61
CA ARG A 466 -38.37 54.66 0.33
C ARG A 466 -37.59 55.54 1.31
N ARG A 467 -36.53 54.99 1.91
CA ARG A 467 -35.18 55.53 2.17
C ARG A 467 -34.50 54.57 3.16
N ASP A 468 -33.33 53.98 2.92
CA ASP A 468 -31.96 54.49 2.63
C ASP A 468 -31.12 54.59 3.93
N ASP A 469 -29.80 54.72 3.80
CA ASP A 469 -28.73 54.79 4.82
C ASP A 469 -28.22 53.45 5.44
N GLY A 470 -26.92 53.16 5.22
CA GLY A 470 -26.01 52.82 6.34
C GLY A 470 -25.51 51.38 6.60
N ALA A 471 -24.49 50.95 5.86
CA ALA A 471 -23.42 49.98 6.26
C ALA A 471 -23.69 48.46 6.44
N ASP A 472 -22.60 47.69 6.30
CA ASP A 472 -22.32 46.28 6.60
C ASP A 472 -23.46 45.23 6.59
N HIS A 473 -23.62 44.50 5.48
CA HIS A 473 -24.19 43.14 5.48
C HIS A 473 -23.44 42.16 4.58
N VAL A 474 -23.30 40.92 5.08
CA VAL A 474 -22.65 39.78 4.42
C VAL A 474 -23.44 39.34 3.18
N PRO A 475 -22.81 38.91 2.06
CA PRO A 475 -23.52 38.62 0.80
C PRO A 475 -24.60 37.53 0.87
N HIS A 476 -24.57 36.67 1.89
CA HIS A 476 -25.48 35.54 2.06
C HIS A 476 -26.13 35.57 3.45
N VAL A 477 -27.34 36.12 3.54
CA VAL A 477 -28.15 36.19 4.78
C VAL A 477 -28.84 34.84 5.10
N ARG A 478 -28.72 33.84 4.21
CA ARG A 478 -29.20 32.46 4.37
C ARG A 478 -28.23 31.49 3.69
N PRO A 479 -28.12 30.23 4.17
CA PRO A 479 -27.22 29.24 3.56
C PRO A 479 -27.71 28.78 2.19
N ASP A 480 -26.76 28.49 1.30
CA ASP A 480 -27.02 27.87 -0.01
C ASP A 480 -27.45 26.40 0.12
N LYS A 481 -28.18 25.90 -0.89
CA LYS A 481 -28.58 24.48 -0.95
C LYS A 481 -27.36 23.58 -1.22
N PRO A 482 -27.23 22.41 -0.57
CA PRO A 482 -26.17 21.45 -0.85
C PRO A 482 -26.16 21.04 -2.33
N ARG A 483 -24.98 21.00 -2.95
CA ARG A 483 -24.77 20.53 -4.33
C ARG A 483 -24.43 19.04 -4.43
N THR A 484 -24.41 18.35 -3.28
CA THR A 484 -24.17 16.91 -3.11
C THR A 484 -25.04 16.38 -1.97
N ALA A 485 -25.42 15.11 -2.03
CA ALA A 485 -26.09 14.42 -0.93
C ALA A 485 -25.13 14.17 0.25
N ILE A 486 -25.70 13.83 1.41
CA ILE A 486 -25.03 13.80 2.72
C ILE A 486 -25.59 12.62 3.55
N HIS A 487 -24.86 11.50 3.58
CA HIS A 487 -25.14 10.26 4.36
C HIS A 487 -26.44 9.52 3.92
N GLN A 488 -26.76 8.24 4.22
CA GLN A 488 -26.08 6.93 4.43
C GLN A 488 -27.24 5.84 4.35
N HIS A 489 -27.11 4.51 4.37
CA HIS A 489 -26.05 3.50 4.60
C HIS A 489 -26.50 2.13 3.94
N ASP A 490 -25.64 1.10 3.94
CA ASP A 490 -25.96 -0.36 3.96
C ASP A 490 -26.71 -1.01 2.73
N GLU A 491 -26.79 -2.34 2.54
CA GLU A 491 -26.68 -3.53 3.43
C GLU A 491 -25.74 -4.67 2.92
N ASP A 492 -25.49 -5.64 3.81
CA ASP A 492 -24.61 -6.81 3.66
C ASP A 492 -25.29 -8.06 3.04
N TYR A 493 -24.49 -9.10 2.76
CA TYR A 493 -24.97 -10.45 2.40
C TYR A 493 -24.17 -11.54 3.11
N ASP A 494 -24.64 -11.94 4.30
CA ASP A 494 -24.35 -13.23 4.93
C ASP A 494 -25.68 -13.74 5.53
N SER A 495 -25.90 -15.05 5.52
CA SER A 495 -27.11 -15.69 6.07
C SER A 495 -26.73 -16.66 7.18
N ASP A 496 -27.22 -16.42 8.40
CA ASP A 496 -26.88 -17.21 9.59
C ASP A 496 -27.22 -18.70 9.45
N ASP A 497 -26.21 -19.57 9.61
CA ASP A 497 -26.40 -20.99 9.94
C ASP A 497 -26.40 -21.15 11.47
N SER A 498 -27.59 -21.01 12.08
CA SER A 498 -27.76 -21.14 13.53
C SER A 498 -29.05 -21.87 13.92
N GLY A 499 -29.18 -23.12 13.47
CA GLY A 499 -30.31 -24.01 13.75
C GLY A 499 -30.51 -24.41 15.22
N SER A 500 -30.91 -23.46 16.08
CA SER A 500 -31.31 -23.71 17.46
C SER A 500 -32.74 -24.25 17.54
N SER A 501 -32.89 -25.51 17.93
CA SER A 501 -34.18 -26.22 17.95
C SER A 501 -35.00 -25.95 19.23
N CYS A 502 -35.97 -25.04 19.11
CA CYS A 502 -37.08 -24.76 20.05
C CYS A 502 -38.25 -24.26 19.18
N ASN A 503 -39.53 -24.58 19.41
CA ASN A 503 -40.24 -25.12 20.58
C ASN A 503 -41.53 -25.87 20.14
N LEU A 504 -42.23 -26.47 21.12
CA LEU A 504 -43.61 -27.00 21.06
C LEU A 504 -43.81 -28.26 20.19
N ALA A 505 -44.49 -29.34 20.59
CA ALA A 505 -45.52 -29.60 21.61
C ALA A 505 -46.95 -29.14 21.24
N GLU A 506 -47.65 -30.00 20.48
CA GLU A 506 -49.11 -30.09 20.47
C GLU A 506 -49.55 -31.52 20.79
N SER A 507 -50.81 -31.67 21.22
CA SER A 507 -51.37 -32.88 21.82
C SER A 507 -52.44 -33.56 20.95
N VAL A 508 -52.40 -34.90 20.88
CA VAL A 508 -53.54 -35.80 21.17
C VAL A 508 -52.99 -37.05 21.87
#